data_AF-A0A399WIW1-F1
#
_entry.id   AF-A0A399WIW1-F1
#
_cell.length_a   1.000
_cell.length_b   1.000
_cell.length_c   1.000
_cell.angle_alpha   90.00
_cell.angle_beta   90.00
_cell.angle_gamma   90.00
#
_symmetry.space_group_name_H-M   'P 1'
#
loop_
_entity.id
_entity.type
_entity.pdbx_description
1 polymer ?
#
loop_
_entity_poly.entity_id
_entity_poly.type
_entity_poly.pdbx_seq_one_letter_code
_entity_poly.pdbx_strand_id
1 'polypeptide(L)' 'MANKALLTAFGDRIRQLRHRKNLSQEQLAELTDFHRTYIGMVERGV' A
#
# COMPACT_ATOMS: atom_id res chain seq x y z
N MET A 1 3.28 11.45 -17.35
CA MET A 1 3.08 10.05 -16.89
C MET A 1 3.81 9.87 -15.59
N ALA A 2 3.18 9.30 -14.55
CA ALA A 2 3.91 8.96 -13.34
C ALA A 2 4.95 7.88 -13.66
N ASN A 3 6.14 7.98 -13.04
CA ASN A 3 7.18 6.99 -13.23
C ASN A 3 6.70 5.66 -12.60
N LYS A 4 6.33 4.70 -13.44
CA LYS A 4 5.81 3.39 -13.00
C LYS A 4 6.78 2.68 -12.03
N ALA A 5 8.08 2.78 -12.27
CA ALA A 5 9.09 2.19 -11.39
C ALA A 5 9.08 2.84 -9.98
N LEU A 6 8.86 4.16 -9.91
CA LEU A 6 8.74 4.87 -8.63
C LEU A 6 7.48 4.44 -7.87
N LEU A 7 6.33 4.32 -8.56
CA LEU A 7 5.08 3.89 -7.94
C LEU A 7 5.16 2.44 -7.42
N THR A 8 5.74 1.53 -8.20
CA THR A 8 5.97 0.15 -7.75
C THR A 8 6.90 0.09 -6.54
N ALA A 9 8.03 0.81 -6.57
CA ALA A 9 8.96 0.86 -5.43
C ALA A 9 8.32 1.43 -4.16
N PHE A 10 7.46 2.45 -4.31
CA PHE A 10 6.69 3.02 -3.21
C PHE A 10 5.67 2.01 -2.65
N GLY A 11 4.89 1.37 -3.51
CA GLY A 11 3.93 0.33 -3.12
C GLY A 11 4.58 -0.84 -2.39
N ASP A 12 5.72 -1.32 -2.90
CA ASP A 12 6.52 -2.38 -2.27
C ASP A 12 6.99 -1.97 -0.87
N ARG A 13 7.41 -0.71 -0.71
CA ARG A 13 7.85 -0.19 0.60
C ARG A 13 6.69 -0.15 1.61
N ILE A 14 5.51 0.29 1.19
CA ILE A 14 4.31 0.26 2.04
C ILE A 14 3.97 -1.17 2.45
N ARG A 15 3.96 -2.10 1.48
CA ARG A 15 3.69 -3.52 1.75
C ARG A 15 4.66 -4.11 2.78
N GLN A 16 5.96 -3.85 2.62
CA GLN A 16 6.98 -4.29 3.57
C GLN A 16 6.73 -3.76 4.98
N LEU A 17 6.46 -2.45 5.11
CA LEU A 17 6.22 -1.82 6.42
C LEU A 17 4.93 -2.33 7.07
N ARG A 18 3.88 -2.54 6.28
CA ARG A 18 2.61 -3.12 6.74
C ARG A 18 2.83 -4.52 7.32
N HIS A 19 3.56 -5.39 6.60
CA HIS A 19 3.90 -6.73 7.10
C HIS A 19 4.80 -6.69 8.34
N ARG A 20 5.79 -5.79 8.42
CA ARG A 20 6.62 -5.62 9.63
C ARG A 20 5.82 -5.22 10.87
N LYS A 21 4.66 -4.57 10.67
CA LYS A 21 3.72 -4.20 11.74
C LYS A 21 2.64 -5.27 11.97
N ASN A 22 2.71 -6.43 11.31
CA ASN A 22 1.69 -7.49 11.34
C ASN A 22 0.28 -7.00 10.98
N LEU A 23 0.17 -6.04 10.06
CA LEU A 23 -1.11 -5.50 9.62
C LEU A 23 -1.59 -6.19 8.34
N SER A 24 -2.88 -6.49 8.25
CA SER A 24 -3.57 -6.79 7.00
C SER A 24 -3.83 -5.50 6.21
N GLN A 25 -4.18 -5.61 4.92
CA GLN A 25 -4.59 -4.43 4.14
C GLN A 25 -5.85 -3.77 4.72
N GLU A 26 -6.78 -4.55 5.29
CA GLU A 26 -7.99 -4.05 5.94
C GLU A 26 -7.63 -3.23 7.19
N GLN A 27 -6.73 -3.75 8.04
CA GLN A 27 -6.28 -3.03 9.23
C GLN A 27 -5.52 -1.74 8.90
N LEU A 28 -4.71 -1.74 7.83
CA LEU A 28 -4.07 -0.50 7.37
C LEU A 28 -5.10 0.49 6.84
N ALA A 29 -6.12 0.02 6.11
CA ALA A 29 -7.23 0.83 5.63
C ALA A 29 -7.98 1.51 6.79
N GLU A 30 -8.36 0.75 7.82
CA GLU A 30 -9.00 1.27 9.03
C GLU A 30 -8.15 2.34 9.73
N LEU A 31 -6.84 2.08 9.89
CA LEU A 31 -5.92 3.02 10.55
C LEU A 31 -5.70 4.33 9.77
N THR A 32 -5.95 4.33 8.47
CA THR A 32 -5.66 5.46 7.58
C THR A 32 -6.91 6.10 7.01
N ASP A 33 -8.09 5.63 7.42
CA ASP A 33 -9.41 6.05 6.91
C ASP A 33 -9.51 5.94 5.37
N PHE A 34 -8.93 4.86 4.83
CA PHE A 34 -9.01 4.53 3.40
C PHE A 34 -9.76 3.22 3.20
N HIS A 35 -10.32 3.04 2.00
CA HIS A 35 -10.89 1.77 1.62
C HIS A 35 -9.76 0.74 1.36
N ARG A 36 -9.93 -0.52 1.79
CA ARG A 36 -8.92 -1.58 1.59
C ARG A 36 -8.47 -1.70 0.12
N THR A 37 -9.39 -1.52 -0.83
CA THR A 37 -9.07 -1.60 -2.26
C THR A 37 -8.06 -0.53 -2.68
N TYR A 38 -8.12 0.66 -2.08
CA TYR A 38 -7.16 1.73 -2.31
C TYR A 38 -5.76 1.36 -1.80
N ILE A 39 -5.67 0.80 -0.58
CA ILE A 39 -4.42 0.26 -0.06
C ILE A 39 -3.82 -0.79 -1.02
N GLY A 40 -4.66 -1.69 -1.54
CA GLY A 40 -4.22 -2.68 -2.52
C GLY A 40 -3.74 -2.07 -3.84
N MET A 41 -4.35 -0.99 -4.33
CA MET A 41 -3.92 -0.29 -5.54
C MET A 41 -2.56 0.40 -5.33
N VAL A 42 -2.40 1.09 -4.20
CA VAL A 42 -1.13 1.71 -3.80
C VAL A 42 -0.01 0.67 -3.72
N GLU A 43 -0.25 -0.47 -3.07
CA GLU A 43 0.75 -1.54 -2.97
C GLU A 43 1.12 -2.17 -4.32
N ARG A 44 0.28 -2.02 -5.35
CA ARG A 44 0.55 -2.50 -6.72
C ARG A 44 1.08 -1.41 -7.65
N GLY A 45 1.09 -0.14 -7.22
CA GLY A 45 1.50 1.00 -8.03
C GLY A 45 0.60 1.25 -9.25
N VAL A 46 -0.72 1.01 -9.11
CA VAL A 46 -1.76 1.28 -10.12
C VAL A 46 -2.66 2.45 -9.73
#